data_AF-A0A6G0ZDD3-F1
#
_entry.id   AF-A0A6G0ZDD3-F1
#
_cell.length_a   1.000
_cell.length_b   1.000
_cell.length_c   1.000
_cell.angle_alpha   90.00
_cell.angle_beta   90.00
_cell.angle_gamma   90.00
#
_symmetry.space_group_name_H-M   'P 1'
#
loop_
_entity.id
_entity.type
_entity.pdbx_description
1 polymer ?
#
loop_
_entity_poly.entity_id
_entity_poly.type
_entity_poly.pdbx_seq_one_letter_code
_entity_poly.pdbx_strand_id
1 'polypeptide(L)'
;MKPQDLCDIDDLATSLVVDVFLGLNTHKMNIEHTGMYKCKSDLKPIIDMFIKNQSMEKAFDSFWNKKYIPDHLFNASYKKLVKDHIGRYMGMFYLDSGFQIEPCYRYSLENKVGGKVNATSYWHKGGIIKRLVGCVAELTEKEEDEILHVGKNDFSVMYSCRKKCAQLWLGPAAYINHNCLANCKFVANDKGTAYVKVLRDIKPGEEITCFYSANYFGENNGNCECSSCEKLCKGAFKTNEKQPKLRRYNFRQTRGHTNTYRSPDKSKKSETLLGSPYTKIIPKTRGLDLDQVSKITRKENEIGGALWPTTISVIVANMY
;
A
#
# COMPACT_ATOMS: atom_id res chain seq x y z
N MET A 1 10.55 -12.57 5.60
CA MET A 1 11.72 -12.00 6.30
C MET A 1 11.36 -11.93 7.77
N LYS A 2 12.31 -12.05 8.69
CA LYS A 2 12.02 -11.73 10.09
C LYS A 2 11.67 -10.24 10.19
N PRO A 3 10.90 -9.81 11.20
CA PRO A 3 10.53 -8.41 11.36
C PRO A 3 11.73 -7.45 11.35
N GLN A 4 12.78 -7.74 12.12
CA GLN A 4 13.97 -6.89 12.16
C GLN A 4 14.68 -6.81 10.80
N ASP A 5 14.84 -7.94 10.11
CA ASP A 5 15.44 -7.95 8.77
C ASP A 5 14.64 -7.07 7.79
N LEU A 6 13.31 -7.11 7.90
CA LEU A 6 12.43 -6.28 7.06
C LEU A 6 12.61 -4.79 7.37
N CYS A 7 12.70 -4.41 8.64
CA CYS A 7 12.99 -3.04 9.06
C CYS A 7 14.31 -2.53 8.47
N ASP A 8 15.40 -3.28 8.68
CA ASP A 8 16.74 -2.86 8.28
C ASP A 8 16.87 -2.74 6.75
N ILE A 9 16.31 -3.71 6.02
CA ILE A 9 16.37 -3.74 4.56
C ILE A 9 15.45 -2.67 3.96
N ASP A 10 14.29 -2.38 4.57
CA ASP A 10 13.41 -1.31 4.12
C ASP A 10 14.00 0.07 4.33
N ASP A 11 14.61 0.32 5.51
CA ASP A 11 15.34 1.55 5.79
C ASP A 11 16.49 1.76 4.80
N LEU A 12 17.24 0.71 4.49
CA LEU A 12 18.27 0.75 3.44
C LEU A 12 17.65 1.10 2.07
N ALA A 13 16.63 0.38 1.64
CA ALA A 13 16.06 0.52 0.31
C ALA A 13 15.40 1.89 0.10
N THR A 14 14.64 2.39 1.08
CA THR A 14 14.07 3.74 1.04
C THR A 14 15.15 4.81 0.97
N SER A 15 16.23 4.66 1.74
CA SER A 15 17.36 5.58 1.73
C SER A 15 18.19 5.58 0.44
N LEU A 16 18.25 4.44 -0.26
CA LEU A 16 18.95 4.32 -1.54
C LEU A 16 18.11 4.82 -2.71
N VAL A 17 16.79 4.69 -2.62
CA VAL A 17 15.88 4.85 -3.76
C VAL A 17 14.90 6.00 -3.55
N VAL A 18 14.05 5.89 -2.54
CA VAL A 18 12.93 6.82 -2.35
C VAL A 18 13.43 8.19 -1.91
N ASP A 19 14.29 8.24 -0.89
CA ASP A 19 14.81 9.49 -0.35
C ASP A 19 15.62 10.26 -1.39
N VAL A 20 16.42 9.53 -2.19
CA VAL A 20 17.20 10.09 -3.30
C VAL A 20 16.29 10.62 -4.40
N PHE A 21 15.23 9.90 -4.74
CA PHE A 21 14.30 10.32 -5.79
C PHE A 21 13.46 11.54 -5.37
N LEU A 22 12.94 11.54 -4.14
CA LEU A 22 12.06 12.59 -3.63
C LEU A 22 12.81 13.80 -3.06
N GLY A 23 14.08 13.64 -2.69
CA GLY A 23 14.87 14.68 -2.04
C GLY A 23 14.44 14.97 -0.59
N LEU A 24 13.85 13.98 0.09
CA LEU A 24 13.35 14.07 1.46
C LEU A 24 13.66 12.79 2.23
N ASN A 25 13.76 12.86 3.56
CA ASN A 25 13.90 11.66 4.39
C ASN A 25 12.51 11.12 4.66
N THR A 26 12.13 10.01 4.01
CA THR A 26 10.87 9.34 4.31
C THR A 26 10.93 8.59 5.63
N HIS A 27 9.80 8.01 6.03
CA HIS A 27 9.67 7.16 7.21
C HIS A 27 10.79 6.11 7.30
N LYS A 28 11.24 5.84 8.53
CA LYS A 28 12.24 4.83 8.86
C LYS A 28 11.80 4.06 10.10
N MET A 29 12.12 2.78 10.14
CA MET A 29 11.86 1.92 11.28
C MET A 29 12.88 2.15 12.40
N ASN A 30 14.15 2.39 12.06
CA ASN A 30 15.16 2.73 13.06
C ASN A 30 14.94 4.16 13.58
N ILE A 31 14.62 4.29 14.87
CA ILE A 31 14.38 5.59 15.52
C ILE A 31 15.64 6.46 15.64
N GLU A 32 16.81 5.82 15.61
CA GLU A 32 18.12 6.48 15.65
C GLU A 32 18.71 6.65 14.24
N HIS A 33 17.86 6.54 13.20
CA HIS A 33 18.29 6.70 11.80
C HIS A 33 18.83 8.13 11.56
N THR A 34 20.12 8.29 11.78
CA THR A 34 20.83 9.56 11.74
C THR A 34 21.67 9.63 10.48
N GLY A 35 21.11 10.19 9.42
CA GLY A 35 21.91 10.81 8.36
C GLY A 35 22.92 9.95 7.62
N MET A 36 22.99 8.63 7.83
CA MET A 36 23.87 7.70 7.10
C MET A 36 23.70 7.84 5.58
N TYR A 37 22.56 8.38 5.15
CA TYR A 37 22.18 8.54 3.76
C TYR A 37 21.78 9.98 3.38
N LYS A 38 22.06 10.96 4.26
CA LYS A 38 21.85 12.38 3.97
C LYS A 38 22.79 12.79 2.84
N CYS A 39 22.21 13.00 1.66
CA CYS A 39 22.86 13.46 0.43
C CYS A 39 23.69 12.40 -0.31
N LYS A 40 23.04 11.73 -1.26
CA LYS A 40 23.68 10.81 -2.21
C LYS A 40 23.48 11.29 -3.64
N SER A 41 24.05 12.44 -3.95
CA SER A 41 24.10 12.96 -5.33
C SER A 41 24.64 11.93 -6.32
N ASP A 42 25.48 11.01 -5.85
CA ASP A 42 26.08 9.93 -6.63
C ASP A 42 25.16 8.71 -6.87
N LEU A 43 24.03 8.59 -6.16
CA LEU A 43 23.03 7.53 -6.39
C LEU A 43 21.95 7.94 -7.39
N LYS A 44 21.64 9.24 -7.50
CA LYS A 44 20.66 9.75 -8.45
C LYS A 44 20.92 9.28 -9.90
N PRO A 45 22.18 9.25 -10.39
CA PRO A 45 22.50 8.69 -11.70
C PRO A 45 22.11 7.22 -11.89
N ILE A 46 22.10 6.40 -10.83
CA ILE A 46 21.71 4.98 -10.92
C ILE A 46 20.21 4.89 -11.20
N ILE A 47 19.40 5.69 -10.50
CA ILE A 47 17.95 5.75 -10.71
C ILE A 47 17.65 6.30 -12.11
N ASP A 48 18.32 7.38 -12.52
CA ASP A 48 18.14 8.00 -13.84
C ASP A 48 18.52 7.06 -14.98
N MET A 49 19.60 6.29 -14.80
CA MET A 49 20.00 5.27 -15.76
C MET A 49 19.01 4.11 -15.81
N PHE A 50 18.46 3.68 -14.67
CA PHE A 50 17.41 2.65 -14.63
C PHE A 50 16.14 3.10 -15.34
N ILE A 51 15.68 4.35 -15.14
CA ILE A 51 14.52 4.91 -15.84
C ILE A 51 14.70 4.79 -17.36
N LYS A 52 15.92 5.03 -17.86
CA LYS A 52 16.23 4.93 -19.30
C LYS A 52 16.37 3.50 -19.81
N ASN A 53 17.08 2.63 -19.09
CA ASN A 53 17.50 1.31 -19.61
C ASN A 53 16.65 0.14 -19.10
N GLN A 54 15.83 0.35 -18.07
CA GLN A 54 14.94 -0.63 -17.44
C GLN A 54 15.66 -1.92 -16.96
N SER A 55 16.97 -1.85 -16.71
CA SER A 55 17.83 -2.99 -16.37
C SER A 55 18.04 -3.07 -14.85
N MET A 56 17.26 -3.94 -14.20
CA MET A 56 17.34 -4.16 -12.74
C MET A 56 18.70 -4.73 -12.31
N GLU A 57 19.32 -5.57 -13.15
CA GLU A 57 20.64 -6.15 -12.88
C GLU A 57 21.71 -5.07 -12.77
N LYS A 58 21.82 -4.20 -13.78
CA LYS A 58 22.77 -3.08 -13.78
C LYS A 58 22.53 -2.10 -12.62
N ALA A 59 21.28 -1.81 -12.33
CA ALA A 59 20.92 -0.92 -11.22
C ALA A 59 21.33 -1.53 -9.87
N PHE A 60 21.03 -2.81 -9.65
CA PHE A 60 21.41 -3.50 -8.42
C PHE A 60 22.92 -3.61 -8.26
N ASP A 61 23.66 -3.99 -9.30
CA ASP A 61 25.12 -4.07 -9.23
C ASP A 61 25.73 -2.71 -8.91
N SER A 62 25.15 -1.63 -9.45
CA SER A 62 25.56 -0.26 -9.12
C SER A 62 25.30 0.08 -7.66
N PHE A 63 24.15 -0.30 -7.08
CA PHE A 63 23.89 -0.10 -5.65
C PHE A 63 24.77 -0.98 -4.77
N TRP A 64 24.95 -2.26 -5.12
CA TRP A 64 25.69 -3.25 -4.34
C TRP A 64 27.17 -2.91 -4.24
N ASN A 65 27.74 -2.35 -5.30
CA ASN A 65 29.15 -1.92 -5.32
C ASN A 65 29.39 -0.58 -4.60
N LYS A 66 28.33 0.12 -4.21
CA LYS A 66 28.44 1.33 -3.39
C LYS A 66 28.49 0.90 -1.92
N LYS A 67 29.49 1.37 -1.17
CA LYS A 67 29.72 1.07 0.25
C LYS A 67 28.65 1.66 1.21
N TYR A 68 27.40 1.75 0.76
CA TYR A 68 26.26 2.24 1.54
C TYR A 68 25.45 1.12 2.19
N ILE A 69 25.67 -0.14 1.81
CA ILE A 69 25.01 -1.27 2.44
C ILE A 69 25.69 -1.51 3.80
N PRO A 70 24.95 -1.50 4.92
CA PRO A 70 25.50 -1.83 6.24
C PRO A 70 26.17 -3.20 6.26
N ASP A 71 27.25 -3.34 7.02
CA ASP A 71 28.06 -4.57 7.06
C ASP A 71 27.24 -5.82 7.39
N HIS A 72 26.25 -5.72 8.27
CA HIS A 72 25.40 -6.87 8.64
C HIS A 72 24.46 -7.32 7.52
N LEU A 73 24.15 -6.43 6.56
CA LEU A 73 23.39 -6.74 5.34
C LEU A 73 24.30 -7.07 4.16
N PHE A 74 25.59 -6.72 4.23
CA PHE A 74 26.57 -6.92 3.16
C PHE A 74 27.22 -8.32 3.22
N ASN A 75 26.41 -9.37 3.08
CA ASN A 75 26.91 -10.73 3.01
C ASN A 75 26.03 -11.62 2.11
N ALA A 76 26.52 -12.82 1.81
CA ALA A 76 25.90 -13.73 0.86
C ALA A 76 24.49 -14.20 1.28
N SER A 77 24.20 -14.31 2.59
CA SER A 77 22.88 -14.77 3.06
C SER A 77 21.80 -13.70 2.89
N TYR A 78 22.15 -12.41 3.05
CA TYR A 78 21.20 -11.30 2.87
C TYR A 78 21.15 -10.75 1.44
N LYS A 79 22.16 -11.01 0.60
CA LYS A 79 22.26 -10.44 -0.76
C LYS A 79 20.98 -10.57 -1.57
N LYS A 80 20.33 -11.74 -1.54
CA LYS A 80 19.07 -11.97 -2.26
C LYS A 80 17.91 -11.16 -1.66
N LEU A 81 17.80 -11.08 -0.34
CA LEU A 81 16.73 -10.32 0.32
C LEU A 81 16.86 -8.82 0.04
N VAL A 82 18.08 -8.29 0.16
CA VAL A 82 18.40 -6.89 -0.17
C VAL A 82 18.10 -6.60 -1.65
N LYS A 83 18.55 -7.47 -2.56
CA LYS A 83 18.26 -7.36 -4.00
C LYS A 83 16.77 -7.33 -4.29
N ASP A 84 16.03 -8.28 -3.75
CA ASP A 84 14.60 -8.41 -3.99
C ASP A 84 13.86 -7.18 -3.44
N HIS A 85 14.26 -6.63 -2.29
CA HIS A 85 13.59 -5.47 -1.67
C HIS A 85 13.92 -4.14 -2.34
N ILE A 86 15.19 -3.88 -2.69
CA ILE A 86 15.57 -2.74 -3.54
C ILE A 86 14.82 -2.82 -4.87
N GLY A 87 14.72 -4.03 -5.45
CA GLY A 87 14.00 -4.27 -6.70
C GLY A 87 12.51 -3.92 -6.64
N ARG A 88 11.85 -4.05 -5.48
CA ARG A 88 10.45 -3.61 -5.29
C ARG A 88 10.33 -2.09 -5.40
N TYR A 89 11.23 -1.35 -4.76
CA TYR A 89 11.26 0.12 -4.82
C TYR A 89 11.65 0.64 -6.20
N MET A 90 12.71 0.09 -6.80
CA MET A 90 13.07 0.39 -8.19
C MET A 90 11.93 0.04 -9.15
N GLY A 91 11.11 -0.95 -8.78
CA GLY A 91 9.92 -1.36 -9.51
C GLY A 91 8.89 -0.26 -9.75
N MET A 92 8.88 0.81 -8.95
CA MET A 92 8.01 1.97 -9.14
C MET A 92 8.36 2.74 -10.43
N PHE A 93 9.61 2.68 -10.88
CA PHE A 93 10.15 3.42 -12.03
C PHE A 93 10.16 2.62 -13.33
N TYR A 94 9.54 1.43 -13.37
CA TYR A 94 9.30 0.78 -14.65
C TYR A 94 8.32 1.62 -15.49
N LEU A 95 8.53 1.68 -16.81
CA LEU A 95 7.65 2.43 -17.72
C LEU A 95 6.20 1.93 -17.69
N ASP A 96 5.99 0.66 -17.33
CA ASP A 96 4.68 0.01 -17.23
C ASP A 96 4.12 -0.01 -15.79
N SER A 97 4.73 0.71 -14.83
CA SER A 97 4.29 0.67 -13.43
C SER A 97 2.86 1.20 -13.25
N GLY A 98 2.48 2.21 -14.04
CA GLY A 98 1.17 2.85 -14.03
C GLY A 98 0.87 3.69 -12.78
N PHE A 99 1.89 3.98 -11.97
CA PHE A 99 1.84 4.91 -10.85
C PHE A 99 3.21 5.57 -10.63
N GLN A 100 3.23 6.65 -9.84
CA GLN A 100 4.46 7.31 -9.41
C GLN A 100 4.38 7.69 -7.93
N ILE A 101 5.54 7.78 -7.30
CA ILE A 101 5.68 8.30 -5.94
C ILE A 101 5.96 9.82 -5.99
N GLU A 102 5.33 10.58 -5.10
CA GLU A 102 5.47 12.04 -5.01
C GLU A 102 5.59 12.47 -3.54
N PRO A 103 6.16 13.65 -3.26
CA PRO A 103 6.07 14.25 -1.93
C PRO A 103 4.62 14.49 -1.52
N CYS A 104 4.33 14.27 -0.23
CA CYS A 104 3.04 14.56 0.39
C CYS A 104 3.24 15.52 1.55
N TYR A 105 2.45 16.61 1.58
CA TYR A 105 2.53 17.63 2.63
C TYR A 105 1.24 17.77 3.44
N ARG A 106 0.41 16.72 3.43
CA ARG A 106 -0.96 16.79 3.95
C ARG A 106 -1.03 16.50 5.44
N TYR A 107 -0.37 15.45 5.91
CA TYR A 107 -0.69 14.82 7.19
C TYR A 107 0.15 15.39 8.35
N SER A 108 -0.51 15.80 9.44
CA SER A 108 0.14 16.46 10.57
C SER A 108 1.00 15.51 11.42
N LEU A 109 0.65 14.22 11.44
CA LEU A 109 1.38 13.21 12.21
C LEU A 109 2.80 12.95 11.71
N GLU A 110 3.04 13.16 10.42
CA GLU A 110 4.36 13.08 9.76
C GLU A 110 5.01 14.48 9.58
N ASN A 111 4.60 15.47 10.38
CA ASN A 111 5.06 16.86 10.26
C ASN A 111 4.86 17.46 8.86
N LYS A 112 3.84 17.00 8.13
CA LYS A 112 3.54 17.39 6.75
C LYS A 112 4.70 17.15 5.78
N VAL A 113 5.55 16.15 6.01
CA VAL A 113 6.60 15.77 5.06
C VAL A 113 6.60 14.25 4.96
N GLY A 114 5.94 13.74 3.92
CA GLY A 114 5.83 12.32 3.63
C GLY A 114 5.85 12.03 2.14
N GLY A 115 5.37 10.84 1.76
CA GLY A 115 5.20 10.43 0.37
C GLY A 115 3.77 9.98 0.10
N LYS A 116 3.35 10.07 -1.15
CA LYS A 116 2.09 9.54 -1.66
C LYS A 116 2.32 8.84 -2.99
N VAL A 117 1.38 8.01 -3.40
CA VAL A 117 1.40 7.37 -4.73
C VAL A 117 0.21 7.83 -5.57
N ASN A 118 0.49 8.31 -6.77
CA ASN A 118 -0.52 8.77 -7.72
C ASN A 118 -0.53 7.88 -8.95
N ALA A 119 -1.71 7.64 -9.53
CA ALA A 119 -1.84 6.91 -10.78
C ALA A 119 -1.28 7.74 -11.95
N THR A 120 -0.49 7.11 -12.82
CA THR A 120 -0.04 7.71 -14.10
C THR A 120 -0.79 7.12 -15.30
N SER A 121 -1.44 5.98 -15.08
CA SER A 121 -2.30 5.31 -16.05
C SER A 121 -3.73 5.21 -15.54
N TYR A 122 -4.67 4.99 -16.45
CA TYR A 122 -6.03 4.63 -16.07
C TYR A 122 -6.06 3.20 -15.51
N TRP A 123 -6.76 3.00 -14.40
CA TRP A 123 -6.97 1.68 -13.81
C TRP A 123 -8.45 1.36 -13.73
N HIS A 124 -8.84 0.18 -14.23
CA HIS A 124 -10.21 -0.31 -14.14
C HIS A 124 -10.49 -1.00 -12.81
N LYS A 125 -11.74 -0.90 -12.35
CA LYS A 125 -12.26 -1.67 -11.21
C LYS A 125 -11.90 -3.15 -11.34
N GLY A 126 -11.37 -3.71 -10.25
CA GLY A 126 -10.94 -5.10 -10.18
C GLY A 126 -9.48 -5.33 -10.62
N GLY A 127 -8.85 -4.35 -11.26
CA GLY A 127 -7.43 -4.39 -11.65
C GLY A 127 -6.48 -4.58 -10.46
N ILE A 128 -5.28 -5.07 -10.75
CA ILE A 128 -4.21 -5.30 -9.77
C ILE A 128 -3.00 -4.46 -10.14
N ILE A 129 -2.54 -3.61 -9.22
CA ILE A 129 -1.34 -2.79 -9.40
C ILE A 129 -0.13 -3.63 -8.99
N LYS A 130 0.37 -4.46 -9.92
CA LYS A 130 1.32 -5.55 -9.63
C LYS A 130 2.63 -5.10 -9.00
N ARG A 131 3.12 -3.89 -9.31
CA ARG A 131 4.40 -3.35 -8.82
C ARG A 131 4.27 -2.58 -7.51
N LEU A 132 3.05 -2.24 -7.08
CA LEU A 132 2.78 -1.59 -5.81
C LEU A 132 2.56 -2.67 -4.74
N VAL A 133 3.68 -3.22 -4.25
CA VAL A 133 3.71 -4.38 -3.35
C VAL A 133 4.08 -3.95 -1.93
N GLY A 134 3.44 -4.57 -0.94
CA GLY A 134 3.87 -4.54 0.45
C GLY A 134 4.53 -5.86 0.85
N CYS A 135 5.59 -5.81 1.63
CA CYS A 135 6.13 -6.93 2.38
C CYS A 135 5.50 -6.93 3.76
N VAL A 136 5.04 -8.09 4.23
CA VAL A 136 4.32 -8.23 5.48
C VAL A 136 5.10 -9.14 6.42
N ALA A 137 5.42 -8.63 7.61
CA ALA A 137 5.98 -9.41 8.70
C ALA A 137 4.97 -9.46 9.86
N GLU A 138 4.73 -10.64 10.41
CA GLU A 138 3.94 -10.81 11.62
C GLU A 138 4.83 -10.57 12.83
N LEU A 139 4.30 -9.84 13.81
CA LEU A 139 4.98 -9.54 15.06
C LEU A 139 4.41 -10.40 16.17
N THR A 140 5.28 -11.07 16.91
CA THR A 140 4.95 -11.55 18.26
C THR A 140 4.84 -10.37 19.22
N GLU A 141 4.20 -10.57 20.38
CA GLU A 141 4.10 -9.50 21.41
C GLU A 141 5.48 -9.00 21.85
N LYS A 142 6.47 -9.90 21.93
CA LYS A 142 7.86 -9.54 22.25
C LYS A 142 8.49 -8.66 21.17
N GLU A 143 8.35 -9.04 19.91
CA GLU A 143 8.87 -8.25 18.77
C GLU A 143 8.13 -6.91 18.64
N GLU A 144 6.83 -6.87 18.95
CA GLU A 144 6.04 -5.64 19.01
C GLU A 144 6.62 -4.67 20.04
N ASP A 145 6.87 -5.15 21.27
CA ASP A 145 7.45 -4.34 22.36
C ASP A 145 8.92 -3.93 22.09
N GLU A 146 9.69 -4.75 21.36
CA GLU A 146 11.11 -4.48 21.06
C GLU A 146 11.31 -3.57 19.83
N ILE A 147 10.48 -3.70 18.79
CA ILE A 147 10.68 -3.02 17.51
C ILE A 147 9.85 -1.73 17.41
N LEU A 148 8.64 -1.71 17.98
CA LEU A 148 7.72 -0.60 17.78
C LEU A 148 7.78 0.43 18.92
N HIS A 149 7.98 1.68 18.52
CA HIS A 149 7.94 2.85 19.36
C HIS A 149 6.77 3.73 18.94
N VAL A 150 5.76 3.80 19.80
CA VAL A 150 4.50 4.51 19.54
C VAL A 150 4.75 5.96 19.10
N GLY A 151 4.16 6.34 17.98
CA GLY A 151 4.28 7.67 17.39
C GLY A 151 5.63 7.99 16.74
N LYS A 152 6.53 7.01 16.63
CA LYS A 152 7.83 7.15 15.94
C LYS A 152 7.89 6.28 14.68
N ASN A 153 7.74 4.97 14.83
CA ASN A 153 7.92 4.00 13.74
C ASN A 153 6.73 3.04 13.56
N ASP A 154 5.56 3.38 14.10
CA ASP A 154 4.31 2.62 14.01
C ASP A 154 3.41 3.06 12.83
N PHE A 155 3.97 3.79 11.86
CA PHE A 155 3.26 4.41 10.72
C PHE A 155 2.66 3.40 9.74
N SER A 156 3.07 2.13 9.76
CA SER A 156 2.58 1.10 8.82
C SER A 156 2.37 -0.26 9.51
N VAL A 157 1.71 -0.22 10.67
CA VAL A 157 1.32 -1.39 11.44
C VAL A 157 -0.19 -1.60 11.36
N MET A 158 -0.62 -2.80 10.99
CA MET A 158 -2.04 -3.19 10.93
C MET A 158 -2.29 -4.42 11.81
N TYR A 159 -3.47 -4.52 12.41
CA TYR A 159 -3.85 -5.70 13.19
C TYR A 159 -4.62 -6.71 12.35
N SER A 160 -4.19 -7.98 12.37
CA SER A 160 -4.88 -9.07 11.70
C SER A 160 -5.87 -9.74 12.64
N CYS A 161 -7.17 -9.52 12.43
CA CYS A 161 -8.20 -10.21 13.24
C CYS A 161 -8.20 -11.73 13.06
N ARG A 162 -7.80 -12.22 11.87
CA ARG A 162 -7.72 -13.67 11.57
C ARG A 162 -6.58 -14.33 12.33
N LYS A 163 -5.40 -13.69 12.36
CA LYS A 163 -4.18 -14.23 12.99
C LYS A 163 -4.00 -13.77 14.43
N LYS A 164 -4.79 -12.80 14.87
CA LYS A 164 -4.77 -12.17 16.19
C LYS A 164 -3.41 -11.58 16.57
N CYS A 165 -2.68 -11.04 15.61
CA CYS A 165 -1.37 -10.44 15.81
C CYS A 165 -1.23 -9.12 15.03
N ALA A 166 -0.27 -8.31 15.45
CA ALA A 166 0.18 -7.16 14.69
C ALA A 166 0.96 -7.62 13.45
N GLN A 167 0.80 -6.87 12.36
CA GLN A 167 1.52 -7.06 11.12
C GLN A 167 2.20 -5.74 10.75
N LEU A 168 3.50 -5.80 10.51
CA LEU A 168 4.30 -4.72 9.96
C LEU A 168 4.26 -4.79 8.42
N TRP A 169 3.90 -3.68 7.78
CA TRP A 169 3.76 -3.57 6.34
C TRP A 169 4.76 -2.58 5.79
N LEU A 170 5.75 -3.05 5.02
CA LEU A 170 6.81 -2.20 4.46
C LEU A 170 6.92 -2.41 2.93
N GLY A 171 7.80 -1.68 2.26
CA GLY A 171 7.89 -1.66 0.80
C GLY A 171 7.04 -0.56 0.14
N PRO A 172 6.99 -0.52 -1.20
CA PRO A 172 6.29 0.54 -1.96
C PRO A 172 4.86 0.83 -1.51
N ALA A 173 4.10 -0.21 -1.15
CA ALA A 173 2.71 -0.05 -0.73
C ALA A 173 2.52 0.66 0.63
N ALA A 174 3.59 0.82 1.43
CA ALA A 174 3.57 1.61 2.66
C ALA A 174 3.43 3.13 2.41
N TYR A 175 3.59 3.58 1.16
CA TYR A 175 3.34 4.98 0.74
C TYR A 175 1.91 5.22 0.26
N ILE A 176 1.03 4.22 0.34
CA ILE A 176 -0.40 4.38 0.03
C ILE A 176 -1.08 5.02 1.24
N ASN A 177 -1.55 6.24 1.09
CA ASN A 177 -2.24 6.93 2.17
C ASN A 177 -3.64 6.38 2.45
N HIS A 178 -4.11 6.67 3.67
CA HIS A 178 -5.47 6.36 4.07
C HIS A 178 -6.50 7.26 3.39
N ASN A 179 -7.60 6.66 2.96
CA ASN A 179 -8.82 7.40 2.67
C ASN A 179 -10.06 6.63 3.16
N CYS A 180 -10.98 7.32 3.85
CA CYS A 180 -12.24 6.71 4.30
C CYS A 180 -13.14 6.27 3.13
N LEU A 181 -12.99 6.87 1.95
CA LEU A 181 -13.60 6.43 0.69
C LEU A 181 -12.51 6.02 -0.32
N ALA A 182 -11.69 5.05 0.08
CA ALA A 182 -10.56 4.53 -0.68
C ALA A 182 -10.95 4.00 -2.07
N ASN A 183 -10.04 4.17 -3.04
CA ASN A 183 -10.18 3.60 -4.38
C ASN A 183 -9.50 2.24 -4.55
N CYS A 184 -8.69 1.82 -3.57
CA CYS A 184 -8.02 0.53 -3.55
C CYS A 184 -8.19 -0.21 -2.21
N LYS A 185 -7.83 -1.49 -2.21
CA LYS A 185 -7.64 -2.28 -0.99
C LYS A 185 -6.38 -3.13 -1.08
N PHE A 186 -5.79 -3.41 0.08
CA PHE A 186 -4.77 -4.43 0.20
C PHE A 186 -5.37 -5.83 0.06
N VAL A 187 -4.64 -6.70 -0.63
CA VAL A 187 -4.92 -8.13 -0.69
C VAL A 187 -3.65 -8.86 -0.33
N ALA A 188 -3.65 -9.44 0.87
CA ALA A 188 -2.54 -10.27 1.33
C ALA A 188 -2.44 -11.53 0.47
N ASN A 189 -1.21 -11.98 0.24
CA ASN A 189 -0.92 -13.33 -0.26
C ASN A 189 -0.21 -14.13 0.82
N ASP A 190 -0.29 -15.46 0.72
CA ASP A 190 0.28 -16.37 1.72
C ASP A 190 1.81 -16.39 1.72
N LYS A 191 2.47 -15.62 0.85
CA LYS A 191 3.93 -15.56 0.70
C LYS A 191 4.56 -14.38 1.44
N GLY A 192 3.85 -13.79 2.42
CA GLY A 192 4.36 -12.64 3.20
C GLY A 192 4.47 -11.35 2.38
N THR A 193 3.64 -11.22 1.34
CA THR A 193 3.52 -9.97 0.58
C THR A 193 2.04 -9.64 0.36
N ALA A 194 1.76 -8.41 -0.05
CA ALA A 194 0.42 -7.98 -0.38
C ALA A 194 0.45 -7.11 -1.63
N TYR A 195 -0.60 -7.24 -2.43
CA TYR A 195 -0.79 -6.43 -3.63
C TYR A 195 -2.01 -5.52 -3.46
N VAL A 196 -2.12 -4.56 -4.36
CA VAL A 196 -3.18 -3.54 -4.33
C VAL A 196 -4.22 -3.87 -5.40
N LYS A 197 -5.48 -4.00 -4.98
CA LYS A 197 -6.62 -4.23 -5.85
C LYS A 197 -7.50 -2.99 -5.95
N VAL A 198 -7.84 -2.62 -7.18
CA VAL A 198 -8.63 -1.45 -7.52
C VAL A 198 -10.12 -1.72 -7.25
N LEU A 199 -10.79 -0.83 -6.53
CA LEU A 199 -12.20 -0.95 -6.08
C LEU A 199 -13.20 -0.21 -6.99
N ARG A 200 -12.72 0.86 -7.63
CA ARG A 200 -13.43 1.69 -8.62
C ARG A 200 -12.42 2.18 -9.63
N ASP A 201 -12.87 2.64 -10.78
CA ASP A 201 -11.95 3.20 -11.77
C ASP A 201 -11.14 4.38 -11.18
N ILE A 202 -9.87 4.46 -11.58
CA ILE A 202 -8.91 5.48 -11.15
C ILE A 202 -8.34 6.15 -12.39
N LYS A 203 -8.49 7.47 -12.48
CA LYS A 203 -7.93 8.25 -13.59
C LYS A 203 -6.45 8.60 -13.33
N PRO A 204 -5.65 8.84 -14.39
CA PRO A 204 -4.34 9.47 -14.22
C PRO A 204 -4.43 10.75 -13.38
N GLY A 205 -3.49 10.94 -12.48
CA GLY A 205 -3.45 12.05 -11.51
C GLY A 205 -4.21 11.80 -10.21
N GLU A 206 -5.10 10.80 -10.13
CA GLU A 206 -5.73 10.43 -8.86
C GLU A 206 -4.74 9.74 -7.91
N GLU A 207 -4.78 10.11 -6.62
CA GLU A 207 -4.04 9.43 -5.57
C GLU A 207 -4.58 8.00 -5.36
N ILE A 208 -3.69 7.01 -5.31
CA ILE A 208 -4.02 5.64 -4.94
C ILE A 208 -4.10 5.59 -3.41
N THR A 209 -5.26 5.20 -2.89
CA THR A 209 -5.55 5.22 -1.45
C THR A 209 -6.19 3.91 -0.99
N CYS A 210 -5.91 3.52 0.25
CA CYS A 210 -6.49 2.34 0.90
C CYS A 210 -7.22 2.72 2.18
N PHE A 211 -8.17 1.88 2.60
CA PHE A 211 -8.76 1.99 3.93
C PHE A 211 -7.97 1.10 4.90
N TYR A 212 -7.32 1.71 5.90
CA TYR A 212 -6.47 0.99 6.85
C TYR A 212 -7.29 0.20 7.87
N SER A 213 -8.09 0.91 8.68
CA SER A 213 -9.05 0.31 9.62
C SER A 213 -10.05 1.37 10.06
N ALA A 214 -11.11 0.95 10.76
CA ALA A 214 -12.12 1.86 11.31
C ALA A 214 -11.61 2.72 12.48
N ASN A 215 -10.48 2.36 13.08
CA ASN A 215 -9.97 2.97 14.32
C ASN A 215 -8.47 3.33 14.24
N TYR A 216 -7.93 3.48 13.02
CA TYR A 216 -6.50 3.73 12.84
C TYR A 216 -6.13 5.12 13.39
N PHE A 217 -6.89 6.15 13.02
CA PHE A 217 -6.71 7.52 13.49
C PHE A 217 -7.64 7.83 14.67
N GLY A 218 -7.53 7.02 15.73
CA GLY A 218 -8.43 7.11 16.89
C GLY A 218 -9.77 6.42 16.68
N GLU A 219 -10.63 6.44 17.69
CA GLU A 219 -11.94 5.80 17.65
C GLU A 219 -12.79 6.37 16.50
N ASN A 220 -13.38 5.48 15.69
CA ASN A 220 -14.14 5.81 14.49
C ASN A 220 -13.40 6.75 13.51
N ASN A 221 -12.06 6.66 13.46
CA ASN A 221 -11.20 7.55 12.68
C ASN A 221 -11.46 9.04 12.98
N GLY A 222 -11.74 9.36 14.24
CA GLY A 222 -12.06 10.72 14.70
C GLY A 222 -10.96 11.76 14.43
N ASN A 223 -9.70 11.34 14.28
CA ASN A 223 -8.56 12.21 13.95
C ASN A 223 -8.10 12.07 12.49
N CYS A 224 -8.90 11.46 11.61
CA CYS A 224 -8.50 11.23 10.22
C CYS A 224 -8.47 12.53 9.42
N GLU A 225 -7.36 12.73 8.70
CA GLU A 225 -7.08 13.91 7.88
C GLU A 225 -7.24 13.64 6.37
N CYS A 226 -7.88 12.53 5.96
CA CYS A 226 -8.03 12.20 4.53
C CYS A 226 -8.94 13.18 3.78
N SER A 227 -8.80 13.24 2.45
CA SER A 227 -9.58 14.16 1.60
C SER A 227 -11.09 13.92 1.65
N SER A 228 -11.55 12.69 1.90
CA SER A 228 -12.98 12.40 2.09
C SER A 228 -13.51 12.93 3.40
N CYS A 229 -12.71 12.88 4.47
CA CYS A 229 -13.08 13.48 5.76
C CYS A 229 -13.19 14.99 5.64
N GLU A 230 -12.25 15.64 4.94
CA GLU A 230 -12.28 17.07 4.68
C GLU A 230 -13.56 17.49 3.92
N LYS A 231 -13.86 16.82 2.80
CA LYS A 231 -15.05 17.10 1.98
C LYS A 231 -16.37 16.88 2.70
N LEU A 232 -16.40 15.95 3.67
CA LEU A 232 -17.61 15.57 4.40
C LEU A 232 -17.69 16.19 5.80
N CYS A 233 -16.75 17.07 6.18
CA CYS A 233 -16.61 17.64 7.53
C CYS A 233 -16.60 16.56 8.64
N LYS A 234 -15.86 15.48 8.40
CA LYS A 234 -15.66 14.34 9.31
C LYS A 234 -14.21 14.26 9.78
N GLY A 235 -13.91 13.29 10.65
CA GLY A 235 -12.56 13.10 11.20
C GLY A 235 -12.06 14.38 11.88
N ALA A 236 -10.83 14.78 11.58
CA ALA A 236 -10.21 15.98 12.11
C ALA A 236 -10.89 17.30 11.69
N PHE A 237 -11.80 17.26 10.71
CA PHE A 237 -12.48 18.43 10.14
C PHE A 237 -13.92 18.64 10.66
N LYS A 238 -14.30 17.97 11.75
CA LYS A 238 -15.59 18.22 12.41
C LYS A 238 -15.62 19.64 13.01
N THR A 239 -16.66 20.41 12.72
CA THR A 239 -16.73 21.85 13.05
C THR A 239 -17.26 22.17 14.46
N ASN A 240 -17.83 21.21 15.20
CA ASN A 240 -18.71 21.50 16.36
C ASN A 240 -18.32 20.90 17.71
N GLU A 241 -17.08 20.42 17.92
CA GLU A 241 -16.65 19.93 19.25
C GLU A 241 -15.27 20.48 19.61
N LYS A 242 -15.01 20.75 20.91
CA LYS A 242 -13.68 21.09 21.43
C LYS A 242 -12.69 20.09 20.85
N GLN A 243 -11.78 20.54 19.99
CA GLN A 243 -10.85 19.66 19.29
C GLN A 243 -10.21 18.70 20.31
N PRO A 244 -10.48 17.39 20.23
CA PRO A 244 -9.79 16.45 21.10
C PRO A 244 -8.29 16.60 20.81
N LYS A 245 -7.47 16.65 21.86
CA LYS A 245 -6.01 16.63 21.71
C LYS A 245 -5.65 15.49 20.75
N LEU A 246 -4.90 15.78 19.68
CA LEU A 246 -4.45 14.79 18.70
C LEU A 246 -3.89 13.57 19.45
N ARG A 247 -4.67 12.49 19.51
CA ARG A 247 -4.19 11.19 19.97
C ARG A 247 -3.66 10.49 18.73
N ARG A 248 -2.33 10.41 18.66
CA ARG A 248 -1.60 10.18 17.42
C ARG A 248 -1.90 8.81 16.81
N TYR A 249 -2.16 7.78 17.60
CA TYR A 249 -2.65 6.47 17.14
C TYR A 249 -3.36 5.77 18.31
N ASN A 250 -4.40 4.99 18.04
CA ASN A 250 -5.00 4.11 19.06
C ASN A 250 -4.26 2.76 19.08
N PHE A 251 -2.98 2.78 19.41
CA PHE A 251 -2.30 1.54 19.76
C PHE A 251 -2.61 1.21 21.23
N ARG A 252 -3.70 0.46 21.42
CA ARG A 252 -4.01 -0.37 22.61
C ARG A 252 -5.42 -0.97 22.50
N GLN A 253 -5.55 -2.03 21.72
CA GLN A 253 -6.56 -3.08 21.97
C GLN A 253 -6.01 -4.49 21.70
N THR A 254 -4.69 -4.69 21.73
CA THR A 254 -4.09 -6.05 21.69
C THR A 254 -4.07 -6.71 23.08
N ARG A 255 -4.09 -5.92 24.16
CA ARG A 255 -4.20 -6.44 25.53
C ARG A 255 -5.66 -6.43 26.02
N GLY A 256 -6.25 -7.62 26.12
CA GLY A 256 -7.25 -7.93 27.15
C GLY A 256 -8.69 -7.40 26.98
N HIS A 257 -9.11 -6.88 25.82
CA HIS A 257 -10.54 -6.68 25.57
C HIS A 257 -11.09 -7.72 24.60
N THR A 258 -12.05 -8.50 25.11
CA THR A 258 -13.00 -9.25 24.29
C THR A 258 -13.58 -8.32 23.24
N ASN A 259 -13.22 -8.59 21.98
CA ASN A 259 -13.77 -7.92 20.83
C ASN A 259 -15.25 -8.30 20.77
N THR A 260 -16.11 -7.54 21.46
CA THR A 260 -17.55 -7.63 21.26
C THR A 260 -17.84 -6.98 19.92
N TYR A 261 -17.62 -7.76 18.87
CA TYR A 261 -18.37 -7.61 17.64
C TYR A 261 -19.84 -7.87 18.01
N ARG A 262 -20.52 -6.84 18.55
CA ARG A 262 -21.97 -6.84 18.61
C ARG A 262 -22.42 -6.80 17.16
N SER A 263 -22.73 -7.98 16.62
CA SER A 263 -23.75 -8.12 15.60
C SER A 263 -24.95 -7.27 16.05
N PRO A 264 -25.61 -6.52 15.16
CA PRO A 264 -26.76 -5.70 15.55
C PRO A 264 -27.80 -6.63 16.18
N ASP A 265 -27.94 -6.49 17.50
CA ASP A 265 -28.81 -7.35 18.30
C ASP A 265 -30.26 -7.02 17.96
N LYS A 266 -31.01 -8.07 17.64
CA LYS A 266 -32.43 -8.03 17.37
C LYS A 266 -33.17 -7.87 18.69
N SER A 267 -33.26 -6.65 19.22
CA SER A 267 -34.25 -6.33 20.26
C SER A 267 -34.44 -4.84 20.45
N LYS A 268 -35.37 -4.26 19.68
CA LYS A 268 -36.31 -3.22 20.14
C LYS A 268 -37.47 -3.19 19.15
N LYS A 269 -38.66 -3.58 19.63
CA LYS A 269 -39.92 -3.49 18.90
C LYS A 269 -40.37 -2.02 18.83
N SER A 270 -40.99 -1.72 17.68
CA SER A 270 -41.97 -0.68 17.34
C SER A 270 -41.56 0.79 17.45
N GLU A 271 -41.34 1.41 16.28
CA GLU A 271 -42.33 2.35 15.74
C GLU A 271 -42.25 2.35 14.20
N THR A 272 -43.42 2.16 13.58
CA THR A 272 -43.67 2.11 12.15
C THR A 272 -43.54 3.48 11.51
N LEU A 273 -42.84 3.61 10.38
CA LEU A 273 -43.21 4.45 9.23
C LEU A 273 -42.50 3.95 7.95
N LEU A 274 -43.16 4.17 6.81
CA LEU A 274 -43.12 3.39 5.57
C LEU A 274 -41.86 3.58 4.70
N GLY A 275 -41.42 2.47 4.07
CA GLY A 275 -41.20 2.34 2.62
C GLY A 275 -39.94 2.91 1.95
N SER A 276 -39.05 2.04 1.48
CA SER A 276 -38.52 2.07 0.09
C SER A 276 -37.67 0.81 -0.21
N PRO A 277 -37.74 0.21 -1.42
CA PRO A 277 -37.39 -1.19 -1.67
C PRO A 277 -35.96 -1.39 -2.19
N TYR A 278 -35.56 -2.66 -2.30
CA TYR A 278 -34.39 -3.26 -2.99
C TYR A 278 -33.41 -3.99 -2.09
N THR A 279 -33.78 -5.19 -1.67
CA THR A 279 -32.86 -6.34 -1.58
C THR A 279 -33.66 -7.60 -1.86
N LYS A 280 -33.55 -8.14 -3.08
CA LYS A 280 -34.03 -9.49 -3.39
C LYS A 280 -32.97 -10.51 -3.00
N ILE A 281 -33.45 -11.52 -2.30
CA ILE A 281 -32.76 -12.70 -1.78
C ILE A 281 -32.45 -13.64 -2.96
N ILE A 282 -31.24 -14.21 -3.00
CA ILE A 282 -30.91 -15.41 -3.80
C ILE A 282 -30.55 -16.54 -2.82
N PRO A 283 -31.13 -17.74 -2.93
CA PRO A 283 -30.89 -18.84 -1.99
C PRO A 283 -29.57 -19.58 -2.27
N LYS A 284 -28.99 -20.11 -1.19
CA LYS A 284 -27.83 -21.02 -1.18
C LYS A 284 -28.13 -22.31 -1.96
N THR A 285 -27.21 -22.72 -2.82
CA THR A 285 -27.07 -24.11 -3.27
C THR A 285 -25.70 -24.67 -2.88
N ARG A 286 -25.72 -25.97 -2.58
CA ARG A 286 -24.63 -26.79 -2.01
C ARG A 286 -23.47 -26.99 -3.00
N GLY A 287 -22.31 -27.29 -2.43
CA GLY A 287 -21.01 -27.24 -3.09
C GLY A 287 -20.73 -28.28 -4.16
N LEU A 288 -19.62 -28.04 -4.86
CA LEU A 288 -18.93 -28.99 -5.71
C LEU A 288 -17.42 -28.79 -5.54
N ASP A 289 -16.76 -29.94 -5.51
CA ASP A 289 -15.35 -30.23 -5.33
C ASP A 289 -14.50 -29.65 -6.49
N LEU A 290 -13.31 -29.12 -6.21
CA LEU A 290 -12.43 -28.47 -7.20
C LEU A 290 -11.14 -29.29 -7.37
N ASP A 291 -11.28 -30.50 -7.89
CA ASP A 291 -10.19 -31.28 -8.48
C ASP A 291 -10.57 -31.63 -9.92
N GLN A 292 -10.62 -30.63 -10.81
CA GLN A 292 -10.63 -30.79 -12.28
C GLN A 292 -10.55 -29.43 -13.03
N VAL A 293 -9.44 -28.70 -12.88
CA VAL A 293 -9.09 -27.62 -13.84
C VAL A 293 -7.61 -27.72 -14.20
N SER A 294 -7.25 -28.80 -14.89
CA SER A 294 -5.94 -28.97 -15.50
C SER A 294 -6.05 -29.84 -16.75
N LYS A 295 -6.74 -29.36 -17.80
CA LYS A 295 -6.67 -29.93 -19.17
C LYS A 295 -7.50 -29.16 -20.23
N ILE A 296 -7.38 -27.84 -20.34
CA ILE A 296 -7.84 -27.14 -21.58
C ILE A 296 -6.91 -25.97 -21.90
N THR A 297 -5.73 -26.28 -22.44
CA THR A 297 -4.93 -25.35 -23.27
C THR A 297 -4.00 -26.20 -24.16
N ARG A 298 -4.56 -26.82 -25.18
CA ARG A 298 -3.81 -27.34 -26.34
C ARG A 298 -4.78 -27.73 -27.45
N LYS A 299 -5.07 -26.77 -28.33
CA LYS A 299 -5.33 -26.91 -29.77
C LYS A 299 -6.14 -25.70 -30.21
N GLU A 300 -5.54 -24.86 -31.03
CA GLU A 300 -6.14 -24.21 -32.20
C GLU A 300 -5.08 -23.28 -32.80
N ASN A 301 -4.17 -23.92 -33.55
CA ASN A 301 -3.46 -23.31 -34.66
C ASN A 301 -3.95 -24.07 -35.91
N GLU A 302 -4.11 -23.33 -37.01
CA GLU A 302 -4.62 -23.76 -38.34
C GLU A 302 -6.17 -23.86 -38.34
N ILE A 303 -6.94 -23.19 -39.22
CA ILE A 303 -6.82 -23.00 -40.66
C ILE A 303 -7.61 -21.74 -41.10
N GLY A 304 -7.01 -20.90 -41.95
CA GLY A 304 -7.60 -20.36 -43.20
C GLY A 304 -8.74 -19.30 -43.19
N GLY A 305 -8.39 -18.09 -43.63
CA GLY A 305 -8.94 -17.52 -44.88
C GLY A 305 -10.17 -16.60 -44.82
N ALA A 306 -9.97 -15.39 -45.39
CA ALA A 306 -10.91 -14.56 -46.18
C ALA A 306 -11.40 -13.20 -45.60
N LEU A 307 -10.81 -12.13 -46.15
CA LEU A 307 -11.41 -10.91 -46.76
C LEU A 307 -12.28 -9.91 -45.94
N TRP A 308 -11.62 -8.77 -45.66
CA TRP A 308 -11.98 -7.32 -45.55
C TRP A 308 -13.28 -6.79 -46.24
N PRO A 309 -13.68 -5.48 -46.12
CA PRO A 309 -13.13 -4.29 -45.41
C PRO A 309 -14.20 -3.51 -44.57
N THR A 310 -13.94 -2.49 -43.73
CA THR A 310 -13.80 -1.06 -44.11
C THR A 310 -13.65 -0.13 -42.87
N THR A 311 -12.72 0.83 -42.97
CA THR A 311 -12.86 2.30 -42.65
C THR A 311 -12.98 2.76 -41.18
N ILE A 312 -11.89 3.26 -40.57
CA ILE A 312 -11.48 4.68 -40.37
C ILE A 312 -12.45 5.52 -39.50
N SER A 313 -11.97 6.00 -38.35
CA SER A 313 -11.78 7.45 -38.10
C SER A 313 -11.15 7.74 -36.74
N VAL A 314 -9.98 8.36 -36.83
CA VAL A 314 -9.30 9.15 -35.81
C VAL A 314 -10.12 10.43 -35.55
N ILE A 315 -10.35 10.79 -34.29
CA ILE A 315 -10.68 12.17 -33.92
C ILE A 315 -9.73 12.62 -32.81
N VAL A 316 -8.81 13.50 -33.22
CA VAL A 316 -8.06 14.42 -32.39
C VAL A 316 -8.98 15.59 -32.08
N ALA A 317 -9.09 15.98 -30.82
CA ALA A 317 -9.65 17.27 -30.44
C ALA A 317 -8.73 17.94 -29.42
N ASN A 318 -7.87 18.82 -29.93
CA ASN A 318 -7.35 19.96 -29.19
C ASN A 318 -8.49 20.96 -28.98
N MET A 319 -8.66 21.49 -27.78
CA MET A 319 -9.14 22.86 -27.59
C MET A 319 -8.44 23.48 -26.39
N TYR A 320 -7.84 24.63 -26.68
CA TYR A 320 -7.45 25.79 -25.88
C TYR A 320 -7.70 25.76 -24.37
#